data_AF-A0A376WT93-F1
#
_entry.id   AF-A0A376WT93-F1
#
_cell.length_a   1.000
_cell.length_b   1.000
_cell.length_c   1.000
_cell.angle_alpha   90.00
_cell.angle_beta   90.00
_cell.angle_gamma   90.00
#
_symmetry.space_group_name_H-M   'P 1'
#
loop_
_entity.id
_entity.type
_entity.pdbx_description
1 polymer ?
#
loop_
_entity_poly.entity_id
_entity_poly.type
_entity_poly.pdbx_seq_one_letter_code
_entity_poly.pdbx_strand_id
1 'polypeptide(L)'
;MKYAGALVLGQYYKSATPAQREAYFAAFREYLKQAYGQALAMYHGQTYQIAPEQPLGDKTIVPIRVTIIDPNGRPPVRLDFQWRKNSQTGNWQAYDMIAEGVSMITTKQNEWGNAAAYQRYRRPDCATEIDFSTENHSGREK
;
A
#
# COMPACT_ATOMS: atom_id res chain seq x y z
N MET A 1 -4.63 8.37 -0.97
CA MET A 1 -3.81 8.28 0.27
C MET A 1 -4.66 8.17 1.54
N LYS A 2 -5.44 9.19 1.97
CA LYS A 2 -6.21 9.14 3.23
C LYS A 2 -7.21 7.97 3.32
N TYR A 3 -7.75 7.52 2.19
CA TYR A 3 -8.60 6.32 2.15
C TYR A 3 -7.84 5.01 2.30
N ALA A 4 -6.75 4.83 1.54
CA ALA A 4 -5.90 3.64 1.59
C ALA A 4 -5.41 3.34 3.01
N GLY A 5 -4.88 4.35 3.69
CA GLY A 5 -4.42 4.16 5.07
C GLY A 5 -5.53 4.05 6.12
N ALA A 6 -6.75 4.55 5.85
CA ALA A 6 -7.89 4.28 6.71
C ALA A 6 -8.32 2.81 6.61
N LEU A 7 -8.24 2.22 5.41
CA LEU A 7 -8.39 0.77 5.24
C LEU A 7 -7.31 0.03 6.02
N VAL A 8 -6.04 0.44 5.90
CA VAL A 8 -4.93 -0.23 6.60
C VAL A 8 -5.11 -0.24 8.13
N LEU A 9 -5.61 0.84 8.70
CA LEU A 9 -5.82 0.86 10.15
C LEU A 9 -7.04 0.02 10.60
N GLY A 10 -7.95 -0.36 9.70
CA GLY A 10 -9.06 -1.27 10.01
C GLY A 10 -9.84 -0.85 11.26
N GLN A 11 -10.02 -1.77 12.23
CA GLN A 11 -10.64 -1.47 13.52
C GLN A 11 -9.87 -0.44 14.36
N TYR A 12 -8.54 -0.38 14.20
CA TYR A 12 -7.67 0.57 14.88
C TYR A 12 -7.83 1.99 14.34
N TYR A 13 -8.39 2.16 13.13
CA TYR A 13 -8.65 3.50 12.59
C TYR A 13 -9.58 4.28 13.51
N LYS A 14 -10.64 3.64 14.00
CA LYS A 14 -11.64 4.28 14.88
C LYS A 14 -11.04 4.72 16.21
N SER A 15 -10.11 3.95 16.78
CA SER A 15 -9.45 4.26 18.05
C SER A 15 -8.19 5.13 17.91
N ALA A 16 -7.62 5.26 16.71
CA ALA A 16 -6.42 6.04 16.48
C ALA A 16 -6.69 7.55 16.55
N THR A 17 -5.81 8.27 17.23
CA THR A 17 -5.85 9.74 17.31
C THR A 17 -5.55 10.38 15.94
N PRO A 18 -5.95 11.63 15.69
CA PRO A 18 -5.60 12.33 14.45
C PRO A 18 -4.10 12.34 14.16
N ALA A 19 -3.26 12.56 15.18
CA ALA A 19 -1.81 12.55 15.07
C ALA A 19 -1.25 11.16 14.69
N GLN A 20 -1.77 10.09 15.31
CA GLN A 20 -1.39 8.71 14.95
C GLN A 20 -1.79 8.37 13.51
N ARG A 21 -2.97 8.80 13.07
CA ARG A 21 -3.42 8.62 11.68
C ARG A 21 -2.50 9.36 10.71
N GLU A 22 -2.11 10.59 11.03
CA GLU A 22 -1.22 11.40 10.19
C GLU A 22 0.18 10.79 10.06
N ALA A 23 0.78 10.39 11.19
CA ALA A 23 2.06 9.67 11.21
C ALA A 23 1.99 8.37 10.38
N TYR A 24 0.91 7.60 10.56
CA TYR A 24 0.61 6.42 9.76
C TYR A 24 0.58 6.74 8.25
N PHE A 25 -0.16 7.78 7.83
CA PHE A 25 -0.29 8.11 6.40
C PHE A 25 1.02 8.60 5.79
N ALA A 26 1.86 9.26 6.59
CA ALA A 26 3.19 9.69 6.19
C ALA A 26 4.11 8.47 5.98
N ALA A 27 4.20 7.56 6.96
CA ALA A 27 4.98 6.33 6.87
C ALA A 27 4.52 5.44 5.69
N PHE A 28 3.21 5.26 5.52
CA PHE A 28 2.65 4.50 4.41
C PHE A 28 2.98 5.10 3.04
N ARG A 29 2.99 6.43 2.93
CA ARG A 29 3.38 7.12 1.69
C ARG A 29 4.85 6.87 1.35
N GLU A 30 5.74 6.98 2.32
CA GLU A 30 7.17 6.73 2.10
C GLU A 30 7.45 5.26 1.77
N TYR A 31 6.77 4.34 2.43
CA TYR A 31 6.83 2.91 2.09
C TYR A 31 6.42 2.65 0.64
N LEU A 32 5.28 3.21 0.19
CA LEU A 32 4.86 3.06 -1.20
C LEU A 32 5.93 3.60 -2.15
N LYS A 33 6.49 4.78 -1.90
CA LYS A 33 7.58 5.33 -2.74
C LYS A 33 8.78 4.38 -2.83
N GLN A 34 9.19 3.78 -1.71
CA GLN A 34 10.31 2.83 -1.70
C GLN A 34 9.97 1.54 -2.44
N ALA A 35 8.81 0.94 -2.16
CA ALA A 35 8.35 -0.29 -2.82
C ALA A 35 8.25 -0.10 -4.34
N TYR A 36 7.63 0.99 -4.79
CA TYR A 36 7.57 1.33 -6.21
C TYR A 36 8.96 1.67 -6.78
N GLY A 37 9.78 2.41 -6.04
CA GLY A 37 11.15 2.74 -6.44
C GLY A 37 11.99 1.49 -6.67
N GLN A 38 11.88 0.49 -5.81
CA GLN A 38 12.60 -0.76 -5.95
C GLN A 38 12.04 -1.63 -7.08
N ALA A 39 10.72 -1.67 -7.26
CA ALA A 39 10.10 -2.32 -8.41
C ALA A 39 10.54 -1.70 -9.74
N LEU A 40 10.60 -0.37 -9.80
CA LEU A 40 11.06 0.38 -10.98
C LEU A 40 12.58 0.29 -11.18
N ALA A 41 13.37 0.14 -10.11
CA ALA A 41 14.82 -0.05 -10.22
C ALA A 41 15.21 -1.39 -10.87
N MET A 42 14.33 -2.40 -10.77
CA MET A 42 14.49 -3.68 -11.50
C MET A 42 14.17 -3.56 -13.00
N TYR A 43 13.75 -2.37 -13.45
CA TYR A 43 13.44 -2.11 -14.85
C TYR A 43 14.74 -1.95 -15.68
N HIS A 44 15.06 -2.97 -16.47
CA HIS A 44 16.23 -3.06 -17.35
C HIS A 44 15.81 -3.31 -18.81
N GLY A 45 14.76 -2.61 -19.27
CA GLY A 45 14.25 -2.74 -20.64
C GLY A 45 13.09 -3.72 -20.79
N GLN A 46 12.41 -4.10 -19.70
CA GLN A 46 11.10 -4.74 -19.79
C GLN A 46 10.11 -3.86 -20.56
N THR A 47 9.05 -4.45 -21.09
CA THR A 47 7.90 -3.71 -21.61
C THR A 47 6.71 -3.88 -20.67
N TYR A 48 5.65 -3.12 -20.89
CA TYR A 48 4.43 -3.25 -20.10
C TYR A 48 3.20 -3.37 -20.99
N GLN A 49 2.22 -4.14 -20.52
CA GLN A 49 0.91 -4.25 -21.14
C GLN A 49 -0.16 -3.91 -20.12
N ILE A 50 -0.96 -2.90 -20.42
CA ILE A 50 -2.10 -2.48 -19.60
C ILE A 50 -3.33 -3.27 -20.07
N ALA A 51 -4.18 -3.69 -19.13
CA ALA A 51 -5.47 -4.26 -19.45
C ALA A 51 -6.27 -3.32 -20.37
N PRO A 52 -7.01 -3.87 -21.34
CA PRO A 52 -7.86 -3.05 -22.21
C PRO A 52 -8.89 -2.29 -21.38
N GLU A 53 -9.22 -1.08 -21.84
CA GLU A 53 -10.25 -0.26 -21.22
C GLU A 53 -11.59 -1.03 -21.17
N GLN A 54 -12.28 -0.90 -20.04
CA GLN A 54 -13.58 -1.50 -19.81
C GLN A 54 -14.58 -0.41 -19.44
N PRO A 55 -15.85 -0.53 -19.86
CA PRO A 55 -16.90 0.38 -19.42
C PRO A 55 -16.96 0.45 -17.89
N LEU A 56 -16.87 1.67 -17.37
CA LEU A 56 -16.87 1.91 -15.92
C LEU A 56 -18.27 1.75 -15.31
N GLY A 57 -19.32 2.14 -16.04
CA GLY A 57 -20.69 2.16 -15.52
C GLY A 57 -20.78 2.91 -14.18
N ASP A 58 -21.46 2.32 -13.21
CA ASP A 58 -21.61 2.87 -11.85
C ASP A 58 -20.50 2.43 -10.88
N LYS A 59 -19.42 1.82 -11.38
CA LYS A 59 -18.34 1.32 -10.53
C LYS A 59 -17.63 2.50 -9.84
N THR A 60 -17.48 2.38 -8.53
CA THR A 60 -16.66 3.30 -7.72
C THR A 60 -15.26 2.77 -7.46
N ILE A 61 -15.02 1.48 -7.72
CA ILE A 61 -13.73 0.79 -7.58
C ILE A 61 -13.48 -0.02 -8.85
N VAL A 62 -12.28 0.09 -9.41
CA VAL A 62 -11.89 -0.60 -10.64
C VAL A 62 -10.45 -1.12 -10.51
N PRO A 63 -10.22 -2.42 -10.68
CA PRO A 63 -8.87 -2.96 -10.83
C PRO A 63 -8.37 -2.72 -12.26
N ILE A 64 -7.15 -2.21 -12.40
CA ILE A 64 -6.45 -2.09 -13.70
C ILE A 64 -5.18 -2.91 -13.62
N ARG A 65 -5.10 -3.96 -14.44
CA ARG A 65 -3.92 -4.82 -14.53
C ARG A 65 -2.85 -4.16 -15.40
N VAL A 66 -1.63 -4.18 -14.91
CA VAL A 66 -0.40 -3.92 -15.66
C VAL A 66 0.45 -5.17 -15.60
N THR A 67 0.82 -5.70 -16.75
CA THR A 67 1.71 -6.85 -16.87
C THR A 67 3.07 -6.36 -17.32
N ILE A 68 4.11 -6.61 -16.53
CA ILE A 68 5.49 -6.33 -16.91
C ILE A 68 6.04 -7.55 -17.63
N ILE A 69 6.58 -7.34 -18.83
CA ILE A 69 7.04 -8.40 -19.74
C ILE A 69 8.55 -8.29 -19.88
N ASP A 70 9.27 -9.34 -19.51
CA ASP A 70 10.73 -9.38 -19.61
C ASP A 70 11.17 -9.87 -21.00
N PRO A 71 11.99 -9.11 -21.75
CA PRO A 71 12.46 -9.52 -23.08
C PRO A 71 13.40 -10.73 -23.02
N ASN A 72 14.00 -11.02 -21.87
CA ASN A 72 14.92 -12.14 -21.66
C ASN A 72 14.20 -13.42 -21.18
N GLY A 73 12.86 -13.44 -21.21
CA GLY A 73 12.07 -14.66 -21.00
C GLY A 73 11.77 -15.00 -19.53
N ARG A 74 12.02 -14.09 -18.59
CA ARG A 74 11.52 -14.25 -17.21
C ARG A 74 9.99 -14.25 -17.21
N PRO A 75 9.33 -14.97 -16.27
CA PRO A 75 7.89 -14.93 -16.14
C PRO A 75 7.37 -13.48 -15.99
N PRO A 76 6.25 -13.13 -16.66
CA PRO A 76 5.68 -11.79 -16.54
C PRO A 76 5.23 -11.49 -15.12
N VAL A 77 5.46 -10.27 -14.66
CA VAL A 77 5.01 -9.81 -13.34
C VAL A 77 3.65 -9.15 -13.47
N ARG A 78 2.68 -9.55 -12.63
CA ARG A 78 1.32 -9.01 -12.65
C ARG A 78 1.11 -8.03 -11.51
N LEU A 79 0.75 -6.80 -11.88
CA LEU A 79 0.43 -5.71 -10.96
C LEU A 79 -1.02 -5.27 -11.17
N ASP A 80 -1.89 -5.52 -10.20
CA ASP A 80 -3.28 -5.06 -10.24
C ASP A 80 -3.42 -3.79 -9.39
N PHE A 81 -3.57 -2.64 -10.05
CA PHE A 81 -3.80 -1.37 -9.39
C PHE A 81 -5.28 -1.21 -9.05
N GLN A 82 -5.60 -1.00 -7.78
CA GLN A 82 -6.96 -0.73 -7.33
C GLN A 82 -7.23 0.77 -7.40
N TRP A 83 -8.09 1.16 -8.32
CA TRP A 83 -8.52 2.55 -8.49
C TRP A 83 -9.85 2.78 -7.80
N ARG A 84 -10.00 3.95 -7.19
CA ARG A 84 -11.27 4.39 -6.62
C ARG A 84 -11.63 5.77 -7.13
N LYS A 85 -12.91 5.96 -7.44
CA LYS A 85 -13.48 7.28 -7.74
C LYS A 85 -13.74 8.01 -6.43
N ASN A 86 -13.14 9.19 -6.29
CA ASN A 86 -13.39 10.07 -5.16
C ASN A 86 -14.77 10.72 -5.36
N SER A 87 -15.70 10.50 -4.43
CA SER A 87 -17.08 11.02 -4.53
C SER A 87 -17.17 12.55 -4.33
N GLN A 88 -16.17 13.17 -3.71
CA GLN A 88 -16.14 14.61 -3.48
C GLN A 88 -15.52 15.35 -4.68
N THR A 89 -14.43 14.81 -5.24
CA THR A 89 -13.70 15.48 -6.33
C THR A 89 -14.01 14.92 -7.72
N GLY A 90 -14.69 13.77 -7.81
CA GLY A 90 -14.94 13.06 -9.06
C GLY A 90 -13.74 12.31 -9.63
N ASN A 91 -12.53 12.54 -9.10
CA ASN A 91 -11.29 12.03 -9.67
C ASN A 91 -11.01 10.57 -9.29
N TRP A 92 -10.46 9.82 -10.25
CA TRP A 92 -9.95 8.48 -10.01
C TRP A 92 -8.56 8.53 -9.38
N GLN A 93 -8.35 7.73 -8.33
CA GLN A 93 -7.07 7.64 -7.65
C GLN A 93 -6.77 6.18 -7.33
N ALA A 94 -5.57 5.72 -7.69
CA ALA A 94 -5.06 4.45 -7.20
C ALA A 94 -4.88 4.52 -5.68
N TYR A 95 -5.34 3.48 -4.98
CA TYR A 95 -5.23 3.40 -3.53
C TYR A 95 -4.49 2.15 -3.04
N ASP A 96 -4.49 1.07 -3.82
CA ASP A 96 -3.76 -0.16 -3.53
C ASP A 96 -3.09 -0.71 -4.80
N MET A 97 -2.05 -1.51 -4.61
CA MET A 97 -1.47 -2.35 -5.65
C MET A 97 -1.38 -3.78 -5.13
N ILE A 98 -1.84 -4.70 -5.96
CA ILE A 98 -1.72 -6.13 -5.70
C ILE A 98 -0.64 -6.66 -6.64
N ALA A 99 0.51 -7.03 -6.08
CA ALA A 99 1.62 -7.61 -6.83
C ALA A 99 1.62 -9.13 -6.61
N GLU A 100 1.57 -9.91 -7.69
CA GLU A 100 1.54 -11.40 -7.60
C GLU A 100 0.44 -11.94 -6.66
N GLY A 101 -0.72 -11.26 -6.63
CA GLY A 101 -1.85 -11.63 -5.77
C GLY A 101 -1.77 -11.11 -4.33
N VAL A 102 -0.70 -10.41 -3.96
CA VAL A 102 -0.50 -9.86 -2.61
C VAL A 102 -0.77 -8.35 -2.59
N SER A 103 -1.79 -7.93 -1.83
CA SER A 103 -2.10 -6.52 -1.60
C SER A 103 -1.04 -5.85 -0.72
N MET A 104 -0.49 -4.73 -1.19
CA MET A 104 0.47 -3.95 -0.40
C MET A 104 -0.19 -3.35 0.86
N ILE A 105 -1.45 -2.92 0.74
CA ILE A 105 -2.26 -2.50 1.90
C ILE A 105 -2.36 -3.64 2.91
N THR A 106 -2.76 -4.84 2.50
CA THR A 106 -3.00 -5.96 3.43
C THR A 106 -1.73 -6.50 4.07
N THR A 107 -0.61 -6.53 3.35
CA THR A 107 0.68 -6.89 3.94
C THR A 107 1.05 -5.94 5.08
N LYS A 108 0.93 -4.62 4.85
CA LYS A 108 1.22 -3.61 5.88
C LYS A 108 0.19 -3.55 7.00
N GLN A 109 -1.09 -3.87 6.72
CA GLN A 109 -2.11 -4.09 7.76
C GLN A 109 -1.66 -5.12 8.79
N ASN A 110 -1.16 -6.25 8.31
CA ASN A 110 -0.81 -7.36 9.19
C ASN A 110 0.46 -7.07 9.99
N GLU A 111 1.49 -6.53 9.35
CA GLU A 111 2.75 -6.16 10.02
C GLU A 111 2.50 -5.12 11.12
N TRP A 112 1.73 -4.07 10.83
CA TRP A 112 1.52 -2.99 11.78
C TRP A 112 0.41 -3.25 12.79
N GLY A 113 -0.59 -4.07 12.44
CA GLY A 113 -1.54 -4.61 13.41
C GLY A 113 -0.82 -5.43 14.49
N ASN A 114 0.18 -6.22 14.09
CA ASN A 114 1.03 -6.97 15.01
C ASN A 114 1.91 -6.04 15.85
N ALA A 115 2.54 -5.03 15.25
CA ALA A 115 3.36 -4.05 15.98
C ALA A 115 2.55 -3.25 17.01
N ALA A 116 1.36 -2.77 16.64
CA ALA A 116 0.46 -2.04 17.54
C ALA A 116 -0.05 -2.92 18.70
N ALA A 117 -0.40 -4.18 18.40
CA ALA A 117 -0.80 -5.15 19.43
C ALA A 117 0.37 -5.44 20.40
N TYR A 118 1.58 -5.58 19.87
CA TYR A 118 2.79 -5.84 20.66
C TYR A 118 3.18 -4.65 21.56
N GLN A 119 3.10 -3.41 21.04
CA GLN A 119 3.38 -2.21 21.84
C GLN A 119 2.37 -2.05 22.98
N ARG A 120 1.08 -2.32 22.72
CA ARG A 120 0.02 -2.31 23.76
C ARG A 120 0.24 -3.37 24.85
N TYR A 121 0.77 -4.55 24.48
CA TYR A 121 1.08 -5.61 25.45
C TYR A 121 2.25 -5.23 26.37
N ARG A 122 3.29 -4.57 25.85
CA ARG A 122 4.53 -4.27 26.59
C ARG A 122 4.47 -2.96 27.40
N ARG A 123 3.62 -2.01 27.02
CA ARG A 123 3.46 -0.70 27.67
C ARG A 123 1.97 -0.33 27.74
N PRO A 124 1.17 -0.97 28.62
CA PRO A 124 -0.26 -0.69 28.72
C PRO A 124 -0.56 0.77 29.12
N ASP A 125 0.37 1.40 29.84
CA ASP A 125 0.30 2.78 30.34
C ASP A 125 0.69 3.85 29.28
N CYS A 126 1.28 3.46 28.15
CA CYS A 126 1.72 4.38 27.07
C CYS A 126 0.89 4.26 25.78
N ALA A 127 -0.36 3.80 25.86
CA ALA A 127 -1.21 3.45 24.72
C ALA A 127 -1.50 4.58 23.69
N THR A 128 -0.94 5.78 23.88
CA THR A 128 -1.10 6.95 23.02
C THR A 128 -0.04 7.10 21.93
N GLU A 129 1.05 6.34 21.93
CA GLU A 129 2.11 6.45 20.92
C GLU A 129 2.37 5.10 20.26
N ILE A 130 1.73 4.88 19.10
CA ILE A 130 2.10 3.78 18.21
C ILE A 130 3.19 4.32 17.28
N ASP A 131 4.44 3.90 17.49
CA ASP A 131 5.56 4.29 16.65
C ASP A 131 5.61 3.40 15.40
N PHE A 132 5.12 3.92 14.28
CA PHE A 132 5.15 3.28 12.95
C PHE A 132 6.48 3.49 12.20
N SER A 133 7.47 4.15 12.82
CA SER A 133 8.74 4.55 12.18
C SER A 133 9.80 3.45 12.15
N THR A 134 9.57 2.33 12.84
CA THR A 134 10.63 1.37 13.22
C THR A 134 11.02 0.35 12.17
N GLU A 135 10.39 0.29 10.99
CA GLU A 135 10.68 -0.73 9.96
C GLU A 135 11.50 -0.24 8.77
N ASN A 136 11.92 1.02 8.72
CA ASN A 136 12.69 1.54 7.58
C ASN A 136 14.21 1.28 7.68
N HIS A 137 14.67 0.39 8.57
CA HIS A 137 16.10 0.18 8.85
C HIS A 137 16.60 -1.28 8.84
N SER A 138 15.84 -2.27 8.37
CA SER A 138 16.37 -3.63 8.19
C SER A 138 16.80 -3.92 6.74
N GLY A 139 17.61 -3.02 6.18
CA GLY A 139 18.09 -3.09 4.80
C GLY A 139 19.48 -2.53 4.60
N ARG A 140 20.38 -2.70 5.58
CA ARG A 140 21.83 -2.54 5.40
C ARG A 140 22.57 -3.55 6.27
N GLU A 141 23.41 -4.33 5.59
CA GLU A 141 24.50 -5.19 6.11
C GLU A 141 24.02 -6.46 6.83
N LYS A 142 24.36 -7.68 6.41
CA LYS A 142 25.56 -8.19 5.73
C LYS A 142 25.23 -9.28 4.72
#